data_AF-A0AAD7QKI4-F1
#
_entry.id   AF-A0AAD7QKI4-F1
#
_cell.length_a   1.000
_cell.length_b   1.000
_cell.length_c   1.000
_cell.angle_alpha   90.00
_cell.angle_beta   90.00
_cell.angle_gamma   90.00
#
_symmetry.space_group_name_H-M   'P 1'
#
loop_
_entity.id
_entity.type
_entity.pdbx_description
1 polymer ?
#
loop_
_entity_poly.entity_id
_entity_poly.type
_entity_poly.pdbx_seq_one_letter_code
_entity_poly.pdbx_strand_id
1 'polypeptide(L)'
;MLIPVLVVSSLVHLYAMGYMEADPHQPRFFSYLSMFTFFMVILVTADNYLMLFVGWEFIGVASYLLISFWFTRLQAVKSALSAILLNRFGDTFLTIGLFATIWCFGTLDFKSIFSISNFINPNVITFISICFLLGALYFECHSKYEVTK
;
A
#
# COMPACT_ATOMS: atom_id res chain seq x y z
N MET A 1 5.92 -10.98 9.09
CA MET A 1 6.18 -10.15 7.89
C MET A 1 7.29 -9.12 8.09
N LEU A 2 7.66 -8.76 9.32
CA LEU A 2 8.63 -7.70 9.59
C LEU A 2 10.08 -8.06 9.15
N ILE A 3 10.51 -9.31 9.34
CA ILE A 3 11.86 -9.78 8.95
C ILE A 3 12.10 -9.62 7.43
N PRO A 4 11.26 -10.15 6.52
CA PRO A 4 11.43 -9.93 5.08
C PRO A 4 11.50 -8.46 4.69
N VAL A 5 10.61 -7.62 5.24
CA VAL A 5 10.56 -6.19 4.91
C VAL A 5 11.87 -5.49 5.28
N LEU A 6 12.40 -5.72 6.49
CA LEU A 6 13.65 -5.10 6.92
C LEU A 6 14.86 -5.61 6.13
N VAL A 7 14.94 -6.92 5.87
CA VAL A 7 16.05 -7.51 5.11
C VAL A 7 16.06 -6.99 3.69
N VAL A 8 14.93 -7.05 2.97
CA VAL A 8 14.85 -6.52 1.60
C VAL A 8 15.09 -5.02 1.58
N SER A 9 14.51 -4.27 2.52
CA SER A 9 14.74 -2.83 2.66
C SER A 9 16.24 -2.50 2.81
N SER A 10 16.94 -3.15 3.73
CA SER A 10 18.38 -2.92 3.94
C SER A 10 19.23 -3.25 2.70
N LEU A 11 18.94 -4.35 2.01
CA LEU A 11 19.63 -4.72 0.77
C LEU A 11 19.39 -3.69 -0.34
N VAL A 12 18.16 -3.20 -0.48
CA VAL A 12 17.82 -2.16 -1.46
C VAL A 12 18.51 -0.84 -1.12
N HIS A 13 18.62 -0.47 0.16
CA HIS A 13 19.37 0.72 0.58
C HIS A 13 20.86 0.59 0.24
N LEU A 14 21.47 -0.57 0.51
CA LEU A 14 22.87 -0.84 0.14
C LEU A 14 23.09 -0.76 -1.37
N TYR A 15 22.19 -1.35 -2.16
CA TYR A 15 22.24 -1.29 -3.62
C TYR A 15 22.07 0.14 -4.15
N ALA A 16 21.13 0.90 -3.58
CA ALA A 16 20.84 2.27 -3.98
C ALA A 16 22.02 3.23 -3.79
N MET A 17 22.87 3.00 -2.78
CA MET A 17 24.06 3.83 -2.55
C MET A 17 25.05 3.77 -3.73
N GLY A 18 25.30 2.58 -4.26
CA GLY A 18 26.16 2.43 -5.45
C GLY A 18 25.47 2.84 -6.74
N TYR A 19 24.16 2.58 -6.88
CA TYR A 19 23.42 2.90 -8.11
C TYR A 19 23.26 4.41 -8.34
N MET A 20 23.03 5.19 -7.28
CA MET A 20 22.78 6.64 -7.36
C MET A 20 24.02 7.50 -7.14
N GLU A 21 25.21 6.91 -7.04
CA GLU A 21 26.46 7.63 -6.72
C GLU A 21 26.75 8.81 -7.66
N ALA A 22 26.36 8.69 -8.93
CA ALA A 22 26.57 9.72 -9.95
C ALA A 22 25.50 10.84 -9.96
N ASP A 23 24.39 10.69 -9.23
CA ASP A 23 23.28 11.65 -9.28
C ASP A 23 23.35 12.71 -8.17
N PRO A 24 23.06 14.00 -8.46
CA PRO A 24 23.11 15.09 -7.47
C PRO A 24 21.93 15.09 -6.49
N HIS A 25 20.88 14.32 -6.75
CA HIS A 25 19.64 14.31 -5.98
C HIS A 25 19.48 13.10 -5.03
N GLN A 26 20.60 12.45 -4.65
CA GLN A 26 20.62 11.31 -3.72
C GLN A 26 19.79 11.52 -2.44
N PRO A 27 19.87 12.65 -1.71
CA PRO A 27 19.16 12.80 -0.43
C PRO A 27 17.64 12.68 -0.58
N ARG A 28 17.09 13.11 -1.71
CA ARG A 28 15.66 13.01 -2.03
C ARG A 28 15.26 11.56 -2.34
N PHE A 29 16.12 10.80 -3.01
CA PHE A 29 15.84 9.39 -3.29
C PHE A 29 15.82 8.56 -2.01
N PHE A 30 16.82 8.76 -1.15
CA PHE A 30 16.90 8.06 0.14
C PHE A 30 15.78 8.42 1.10
N SER A 31 15.28 9.68 1.08
CA SER A 31 14.13 10.06 1.90
C SER A 31 12.85 9.34 1.46
N TYR A 32 12.59 9.23 0.14
CA TYR A 32 11.44 8.47 -0.38
C TYR A 32 11.57 6.97 -0.12
N LEU A 33 12.77 6.41 -0.27
CA LEU A 33 13.05 5.01 0.03
C LEU A 33 12.81 4.69 1.52
N SER A 34 13.30 5.56 2.41
CA SER A 34 13.09 5.43 3.85
C SER A 34 11.61 5.57 4.22
N MET A 35 10.92 6.55 3.63
CA MET A 35 9.47 6.75 3.79
C MET A 35 8.68 5.51 3.39
N PHE A 36 9.00 4.89 2.25
CA PHE A 36 8.38 3.63 1.81
C PHE A 36 8.52 2.53 2.87
N THR A 37 9.73 2.37 3.42
CA THR A 37 10.00 1.32 4.40
C THR A 37 9.34 1.58 5.75
N PHE A 38 9.24 2.84 6.16
CA PHE A 38 8.52 3.25 7.36
C PHE A 38 7.02 2.89 7.27
N PHE A 39 6.36 3.22 6.16
CA PHE A 39 4.95 2.88 5.99
C PHE A 39 4.71 1.39 5.80
N MET A 40 5.65 0.67 5.18
CA MET A 40 5.61 -0.80 5.14
C MET A 40 5.68 -1.42 6.54
N VAL A 41 6.50 -0.88 7.44
CA VAL A 41 6.56 -1.33 8.83
C VAL A 41 5.22 -1.03 9.54
N ILE A 42 4.69 0.20 9.41
CA ILE A 42 3.38 0.57 9.98
C ILE A 42 2.29 -0.41 9.54
N LEU A 43 2.20 -0.68 8.22
CA LEU A 43 1.19 -1.57 7.66
C LEU A 43 1.30 -2.99 8.24
N VAL A 44 2.52 -3.52 8.35
CA VAL A 44 2.75 -4.87 8.88
C VAL A 44 2.49 -4.96 10.38
N THR A 45 2.68 -3.88 11.13
CA THR A 45 2.44 -3.82 12.57
C THR A 45 1.02 -3.43 12.96
N ALA A 46 0.16 -3.10 11.98
CA ALA A 46 -1.21 -2.69 12.24
C ALA A 46 -1.98 -3.78 13.00
N ASP A 47 -2.70 -3.38 14.05
CA ASP A 47 -3.57 -4.24 14.86
C ASP A 47 -5.07 -3.95 14.66
N ASN A 48 -5.36 -2.96 13.81
CA ASN A 48 -6.68 -2.51 13.45
C ASN A 48 -6.75 -2.16 11.95
N TYR A 49 -7.95 -2.21 11.38
CA TYR A 49 -8.18 -1.92 9.96
C TYR A 49 -7.87 -0.47 9.58
N LEU A 50 -7.97 0.47 10.52
CA LEU A 50 -7.70 1.89 10.26
C LEU A 50 -6.21 2.14 10.03
N MET A 51 -5.35 1.58 10.89
CA MET A 51 -3.90 1.68 10.78
C MET A 51 -3.39 0.95 9.54
N LEU A 52 -4.03 -0.16 9.17
CA LEU A 52 -3.80 -0.83 7.90
C LEU A 52 -4.14 0.09 6.71
N PHE A 53 -5.31 0.73 6.72
CA PHE A 53 -5.72 1.67 5.67
C PHE A 53 -4.76 2.86 5.54
N VAL A 54 -4.33 3.42 6.67
CA VAL A 54 -3.34 4.51 6.70
C VAL A 54 -2.02 4.05 6.08
N GLY A 55 -1.46 2.92 6.52
CA GLY A 55 -0.22 2.39 5.95
C GLY A 55 -0.34 2.12 4.45
N TRP A 56 -1.49 1.59 4.02
CA TRP A 56 -1.79 1.26 2.63
C TRP A 56 -1.78 2.48 1.70
N GLU A 57 -2.49 3.53 2.07
CA GLU A 57 -2.54 4.81 1.33
C GLU A 57 -1.14 5.43 1.17
N PHE A 58 -0.36 5.45 2.26
CA PHE A 58 0.96 6.04 2.24
C PHE A 58 1.98 5.24 1.41
N ILE A 59 1.83 3.92 1.31
CA ILE A 59 2.63 3.09 0.40
C ILE A 59 2.33 3.47 -1.07
N GLY A 60 1.06 3.76 -1.38
CA GLY A 60 0.66 4.29 -2.69
C GLY A 60 1.30 5.64 -3.01
N VAL A 61 1.34 6.56 -2.04
CA VAL A 61 2.00 7.88 -2.20
C VAL A 61 3.52 7.76 -2.34
N ALA A 62 4.14 6.91 -1.52
CA ALA A 62 5.59 6.69 -1.59
C ALA A 62 6.00 6.10 -2.93
N SER A 63 5.26 5.10 -3.45
CA SER A 63 5.52 4.52 -4.77
C SER A 63 5.36 5.55 -5.90
N TYR A 64 4.36 6.42 -5.84
CA TYR A 64 4.20 7.55 -6.78
C TYR A 64 5.44 8.48 -6.78
N LEU A 65 5.93 8.87 -5.60
CA LEU A 65 7.09 9.75 -5.46
C LEU A 65 8.38 9.12 -6.01
N LEU A 66 8.56 7.81 -5.80
CA LEU A 66 9.69 7.04 -6.33
C LEU A 66 9.65 6.91 -7.86
N ILE A 67 8.49 6.58 -8.45
CA ILE A 67 8.33 6.49 -9.92
C ILE A 67 8.50 7.87 -10.57
N SER A 68 7.95 8.91 -9.94
CA SER A 68 8.01 10.30 -10.42
C SER A 68 9.33 11.01 -10.05
N PHE A 69 10.36 10.30 -9.58
CA PHE A 69 11.62 10.92 -9.17
C PHE A 69 12.28 11.72 -10.31
N TRP A 70 12.20 11.22 -11.54
CA TRP A 70 12.62 11.90 -12.78
C TRP A 70 11.44 12.64 -13.42
N PHE A 71 10.96 13.69 -12.76
CA PHE A 71 9.83 14.50 -13.22
C PHE A 71 10.04 15.19 -14.58
N THR A 72 11.29 15.29 -15.06
CA THR A 72 11.61 15.81 -16.40
C THR A 72 11.16 14.87 -17.52
N ARG A 73 11.01 13.58 -17.25
CA ARG A 73 10.54 12.60 -18.22
C ARG A 73 9.02 12.49 -18.16
N LEU A 74 8.34 13.05 -19.16
CA LEU A 74 6.88 13.05 -19.26
C LEU A 74 6.25 11.64 -19.21
N GLN A 75 6.97 10.63 -19.71
CA GLN A 75 6.53 9.23 -19.63
C GLN A 75 6.49 8.73 -18.18
N ALA A 76 7.49 9.04 -17.36
CA ALA A 76 7.55 8.61 -15.96
C ALA A 76 6.44 9.25 -15.12
N VAL A 77 6.16 10.54 -15.35
CA VAL A 77 5.07 11.26 -14.69
C VAL A 77 3.70 10.68 -15.08
N LYS A 78 3.49 10.34 -16.36
CA LYS A 78 2.26 9.68 -16.82
C LYS A 78 2.08 8.30 -16.20
N SER A 79 3.13 7.48 -16.17
CA SER A 79 3.13 6.19 -15.48
C SER A 79 2.75 6.33 -14.01
N ALA A 80 3.44 7.21 -13.28
CA ALA A 80 3.18 7.46 -11.87
C ALA A 80 1.72 7.91 -11.63
N LEU A 81 1.20 8.81 -12.46
CA LEU A 81 -0.17 9.30 -12.34
C LEU A 81 -1.21 8.19 -12.61
N SER A 82 -0.93 7.30 -13.58
CA SER A 82 -1.80 6.14 -13.82
C SER A 82 -1.77 5.14 -12.65
N ALA A 83 -0.61 4.97 -12.02
CA ALA A 83 -0.44 4.09 -10.86
C ALA A 83 -1.24 4.57 -9.66
N ILE A 84 -1.12 5.85 -9.30
CA ILE A 84 -1.83 6.40 -8.13
C ILE A 84 -3.35 6.41 -8.34
N LEU A 85 -3.84 6.65 -9.57
CA LEU A 85 -5.26 6.60 -9.88
C LEU A 85 -5.83 5.20 -9.69
N LEU A 86 -5.13 4.17 -10.18
CA LEU A 86 -5.58 2.78 -10.03
C LEU A 86 -5.55 2.33 -8.57
N ASN A 87 -4.52 2.70 -7.82
CA ASN A 87 -4.47 2.47 -6.37
C ASN A 87 -5.66 3.13 -5.66
N ARG A 88 -5.97 4.38 -6.02
CA ARG A 88 -7.11 5.10 -5.45
C ARG A 88 -8.45 4.45 -5.74
N PHE A 89 -8.62 3.82 -6.91
CA PHE A 89 -9.81 3.02 -7.18
C PHE A 89 -9.91 1.81 -6.24
N GLY A 90 -8.80 1.09 -5.99
CA GLY A 90 -8.75 0.02 -4.98
C GLY A 90 -9.10 0.52 -3.58
N ASP A 91 -8.61 1.71 -3.20
CA ASP A 91 -8.86 2.32 -1.90
C ASP A 91 -10.35 2.62 -1.66
N THR A 92 -11.13 2.89 -2.72
CA THR A 92 -12.58 3.07 -2.58
C THR A 92 -13.27 1.79 -2.08
N PHE A 93 -12.89 0.62 -2.60
CA PHE A 93 -13.44 -0.67 -2.16
C PHE A 93 -13.00 -1.00 -0.74
N LEU A 94 -11.75 -0.69 -0.39
CA LEU A 94 -11.24 -0.88 0.97
C LEU A 94 -11.97 0.04 1.97
N THR A 95 -12.24 1.28 1.59
CA THR A 95 -13.01 2.25 2.39
C THR A 95 -14.45 1.78 2.59
N ILE A 96 -15.11 1.25 1.55
CA ILE A 96 -16.45 0.66 1.65
C ILE A 96 -16.44 -0.54 2.61
N GLY A 97 -15.44 -1.42 2.50
CA GLY A 97 -15.26 -2.55 3.42
C GLY A 97 -15.05 -2.10 4.87
N LEU A 98 -14.30 -1.03 5.08
CA LEU A 98 -14.04 -0.45 6.39
C LEU A 98 -15.32 0.14 7.02
N PHE A 99 -16.11 0.90 6.26
CA PHE A 99 -17.40 1.40 6.74
C PHE A 99 -18.41 0.28 7.04
N ALA A 100 -18.48 -0.75 6.20
CA ALA A 100 -19.33 -1.91 6.45
C ALA A 100 -18.90 -2.66 7.73
N THR A 101 -17.59 -2.75 7.99
CA THR A 101 -17.05 -3.37 9.21
C THR A 101 -17.44 -2.56 10.46
N ILE A 102 -17.35 -1.23 10.43
CA ILE A 102 -17.79 -0.36 11.52
C ILE A 102 -19.30 -0.54 11.78
N TRP A 103 -20.11 -0.59 10.72
CA TRP A 103 -21.55 -0.76 10.85
C TRP A 103 -21.94 -2.09 11.50
N CYS A 104 -21.25 -3.19 11.15
CA CYS A 104 -21.57 -4.53 11.64
C CYS A 104 -20.97 -4.86 13.01
N PHE A 105 -19.71 -4.48 13.25
CA PHE A 105 -18.96 -4.88 14.45
C PHE A 105 -18.80 -3.75 15.48
N GLY A 106 -19.02 -2.49 15.09
CA GLY A 106 -18.81 -1.32 15.95
C GLY A 106 -17.36 -1.06 16.36
N THR A 107 -16.42 -1.87 15.85
CA THR A 107 -14.99 -1.82 16.18
C THR A 107 -14.16 -2.09 14.93
N LEU A 108 -12.91 -1.62 14.91
CA LEU A 108 -11.95 -1.84 13.83
C LEU A 108 -10.78 -2.73 14.24
N ASP A 109 -10.77 -3.20 15.49
CA ASP A 109 -9.71 -4.04 16.03
C ASP A 109 -9.84 -5.47 15.52
N PHE A 110 -8.73 -6.08 15.11
CA PHE A 110 -8.77 -7.42 14.57
C PHE A 110 -9.25 -8.45 15.60
N LYS A 111 -8.85 -8.31 16.86
CA LYS A 111 -9.18 -9.27 17.92
C LYS A 111 -10.69 -9.33 18.20
N SER A 112 -11.36 -8.19 18.27
CA SER A 112 -12.81 -8.14 18.51
C SER A 112 -13.56 -8.71 17.32
N ILE A 113 -13.18 -8.35 16.10
CA ILE A 113 -13.82 -8.80 14.86
C ILE A 113 -13.73 -10.32 14.71
N PHE A 114 -12.55 -10.92 14.91
CA PHE A 114 -12.37 -12.37 14.81
C PHE A 114 -13.11 -13.15 15.92
N SER A 115 -13.33 -12.53 17.09
CA SER A 115 -14.10 -13.17 18.16
C SER A 115 -15.60 -13.20 17.89
N ILE A 116 -16.13 -12.17 17.21
CA ILE A 116 -17.55 -11.98 16.94
C ILE A 116 -17.95 -12.57 15.58
N SER A 117 -16.99 -12.82 14.67
CA SER A 117 -17.27 -13.20 13.28
C SER A 117 -18.20 -14.41 13.14
N ASN A 118 -18.09 -15.41 14.03
CA ASN A 118 -18.92 -16.63 13.95
C ASN A 118 -20.40 -16.39 14.29
N PHE A 119 -20.74 -15.25 14.91
CA PHE A 119 -22.11 -14.92 15.31
C PHE A 119 -22.85 -14.02 14.30
N ILE A 120 -22.15 -13.53 13.27
CA ILE A 120 -22.72 -12.63 12.26
C ILE A 120 -23.20 -13.42 11.03
N ASN A 121 -24.20 -12.87 10.34
CA ASN A 121 -24.72 -13.46 9.10
C ASN A 121 -23.58 -13.64 8.06
N PRO A 122 -23.40 -14.87 7.51
CA PRO A 122 -22.32 -15.16 6.58
C PRO A 122 -22.36 -14.31 5.31
N ASN A 123 -23.55 -13.90 4.83
CA ASN A 123 -23.69 -13.09 3.62
C ASN A 123 -23.09 -11.69 3.77
N VAL A 124 -23.10 -11.15 4.99
CA VAL A 124 -22.52 -9.84 5.29
C VAL A 124 -21.00 -9.95 5.37
N ILE A 125 -20.49 -11.03 5.96
CA ILE A 125 -19.06 -11.30 6.06
C ILE A 125 -18.46 -11.54 4.66
N THR A 126 -19.14 -12.28 3.79
CA THR A 126 -18.68 -12.50 2.41
C THR A 126 -18.65 -11.20 1.63
N PHE A 127 -19.66 -10.33 1.77
CA PHE A 127 -19.66 -9.01 1.15
C PHE A 127 -18.45 -8.16 1.59
N ILE A 128 -18.22 -8.06 2.91
CA ILE A 128 -17.06 -7.32 3.46
C ILE A 128 -15.74 -7.91 2.95
N SER A 129 -15.63 -9.24 2.91
CA SER A 129 -14.44 -9.95 2.43
C SER A 129 -14.18 -9.69 0.95
N ILE A 130 -15.22 -9.68 0.11
CA ILE A 130 -15.10 -9.37 -1.32
C ILE A 130 -14.65 -7.92 -1.51
N CYS A 131 -15.17 -6.95 -0.74
CA CYS A 131 -14.72 -5.57 -0.79
C CYS A 131 -13.22 -5.44 -0.47
N PHE A 132 -12.74 -6.09 0.59
CA PHE A 132 -11.32 -6.09 0.92
C PHE A 132 -10.47 -6.82 -0.13
N LEU A 133 -10.96 -7.93 -0.68
CA LEU A 133 -10.25 -8.70 -1.71
C LEU A 133 -10.12 -7.89 -3.01
N LEU A 134 -11.18 -7.19 -3.42
CA LEU A 134 -11.11 -6.27 -4.56
C LEU A 134 -10.09 -5.16 -4.30
N GLY A 135 -10.11 -4.54 -3.12
CA GLY A 135 -9.09 -3.55 -2.73
C GLY A 135 -7.66 -4.11 -2.89
N ALA A 136 -7.42 -5.34 -2.44
CA ALA A 136 -6.12 -6.00 -2.56
C ALA A 136 -5.74 -6.32 -4.02
N LEU A 137 -6.68 -6.79 -4.85
CA LEU A 137 -6.41 -7.14 -6.25
C LEU A 137 -6.05 -5.92 -7.10
N TYR A 138 -6.71 -4.79 -6.87
CA TYR A 138 -6.44 -3.57 -7.64
C TYR A 138 -5.03 -3.02 -7.40
N PHE A 139 -4.45 -3.27 -6.22
CA PHE A 139 -3.05 -2.95 -5.91
C PHE A 139 -2.07 -3.80 -6.72
N GLU A 140 -2.38 -5.08 -6.94
CA GLU A 140 -1.48 -6.04 -7.59
C GLU A 140 -1.50 -5.93 -9.13
N CYS A 141 -2.62 -5.47 -9.71
CA CYS A 141 -2.77 -5.27 -11.15
C CYS A 141 -1.78 -4.24 -11.75
N HIS A 142 -1.16 -3.43 -10.89
CA HIS A 142 -0.09 -2.48 -11.22
C HIS A 142 1.13 -3.13 -11.91
N SER A 143 1.49 -4.38 -11.59
CA SER A 143 2.75 -4.97 -12.06
C SER A 143 2.79 -5.31 -13.57
N LYS A 144 1.66 -5.39 -14.27
CA LYS A 144 1.61 -5.93 -15.64
C LYS A 144 1.52 -4.89 -16.76
N TYR A 145 1.16 -3.66 -16.48
CA TYR A 145 0.89 -2.66 -17.53
C TYR A 145 2.13 -1.91 -18.04
N GLU A 146 3.26 -1.93 -17.34
CA GLU A 146 4.48 -1.22 -17.78
C GLU A 146 5.42 -2.05 -18.68
N VAL A 147 5.23 -3.37 -18.81
CA VAL A 147 6.12 -4.22 -19.64
C VAL A 147 5.70 -4.25 -21.12
N THR A 148 4.54 -3.69 -21.48
CA THR A 148 3.95 -3.83 -22.82
C THR A 148 3.85 -2.55 -23.65
N LYS A 149 4.49 -1.44 -23.24
CA LYS A 149 4.56 -0.22 -24.07
C LYS A 149 5.96 0.38 -24.11
#